data_AF-A0A2V3IHL6-F1
#
_entry.id   AF-A0A2V3IHL6-F1
#
_cell.length_a   1.000
_cell.length_b   1.000
_cell.length_c   1.000
_cell.angle_alpha   90.00
_cell.angle_beta   90.00
_cell.angle_gamma   90.00
#
_symmetry.space_group_name_H-M   'P 1'
#
loop_
_entity.id
_entity.type
_entity.pdbx_description
1 polymer ?
#
loop_
_entity_poly.entity_id
_entity_poly.type
_entity_poly.pdbx_seq_one_letter_code
_entity_poly.pdbx_strand_id
1 'polypeptide(L)'
;MEELRDLVRDKKRTQFAVVTVMTGLAMAESERLVKSLEKDCVMVENLIINQIIGDTAATAFVRRIIDNQSKCIEQLREAGAEKDIELTEVPYFDVVVRGAYGLQVMAKSLFSPIVQADWRHVTD
;
A
#
# COMPACT_ATOMS: atom_id res chain seq x y z
N MET A 1 -8.41 8.50 -41.12
CA MET A 1 -8.07 8.59 -39.69
C MET A 1 -7.88 7.16 -39.22
N GLU A 2 -6.70 6.81 -38.73
CA GLU A 2 -6.47 5.52 -38.09
C GLU A 2 -7.21 5.51 -36.74
N GLU A 3 -7.95 4.45 -36.43
CA GLU A 3 -8.62 4.37 -35.13
C GLU A 3 -7.59 4.09 -34.03
N LEU A 4 -7.73 4.74 -32.87
CA LEU A 4 -6.83 4.56 -31.73
C LEU A 4 -6.64 3.08 -31.36
N ARG A 5 -7.69 2.27 -31.51
CA ARG A 5 -7.66 0.84 -31.25
C ARG A 5 -6.65 0.10 -32.13
N ASP A 6 -6.55 0.45 -33.40
CA ASP A 6 -5.62 -0.18 -34.34
C ASP A 6 -4.19 0.24 -34.03
N LEU A 7 -3.97 1.51 -33.71
CA LEU A 7 -2.66 2.03 -33.30
C LEU A 7 -2.14 1.34 -32.03
N VAL A 8 -3.01 1.15 -31.03
CA VAL A 8 -2.63 0.49 -29.77
C VAL A 8 -2.28 -0.99 -29.96
N ARG A 9 -2.84 -1.63 -30.99
CA ARG A 9 -2.56 -3.03 -31.36
C ARG A 9 -1.36 -3.19 -32.30
N ASP A 10 -0.88 -2.11 -32.92
CA ASP A 10 0.29 -2.16 -33.81
C ASP A 10 1.58 -2.38 -33.00
N LYS A 11 2.03 -3.63 -32.96
CA LYS A 11 3.24 -4.09 -32.26
C LYS A 11 4.55 -3.48 -32.79
N LYS A 12 4.55 -2.86 -33.97
CA LYS A 12 5.75 -2.17 -34.51
C LYS A 12 5.85 -0.72 -34.03
N ARG A 13 4.73 -0.16 -33.55
CA ARG A 13 4.61 1.26 -33.20
C ARG A 13 4.29 1.48 -31.73
N THR A 14 3.62 0.53 -31.09
CA THR A 14 3.12 0.64 -29.72
C THR A 14 3.50 -0.56 -28.87
N GLN A 15 3.95 -0.25 -27.66
CA GLN A 15 4.18 -1.20 -26.59
C GLN A 15 3.62 -0.62 -25.29
N PHE A 16 3.09 -1.48 -24.43
CA PHE A 16 2.64 -1.15 -23.09
C PHE A 16 3.68 -1.61 -22.06
N ALA A 17 4.13 -0.68 -21.22
CA ALA A 17 5.00 -0.98 -20.08
C ALA A 17 4.16 -1.02 -18.80
N VAL A 18 4.16 -2.16 -18.11
CA VAL A 18 3.46 -2.32 -16.84
C VAL A 18 4.41 -1.91 -15.71
N VAL A 19 3.96 -1.03 -14.81
CA VAL A 19 4.73 -0.60 -13.64
C VAL A 19 3.99 -1.07 -12.39
N THR A 20 4.69 -1.73 -11.47
CA THR A 20 4.10 -2.29 -10.25
C THR A 20 4.99 -2.10 -9.04
N VAL A 21 4.43 -2.25 -7.84
CA VAL A 21 5.18 -2.31 -6.57
C VAL A 21 5.00 -3.70 -5.95
N MET A 22 5.94 -4.15 -5.13
CA MET A 22 5.95 -5.53 -4.61
C MET A 22 5.00 -5.74 -3.42
N THR A 23 3.71 -5.48 -3.63
CA THR A 23 2.63 -5.87 -2.71
C THR A 23 1.76 -6.95 -3.35
N GLY A 24 1.13 -7.80 -2.54
CA GLY A 24 0.28 -8.89 -3.05
C GLY A 24 -0.88 -8.39 -3.93
N LEU A 25 -1.48 -7.25 -3.57
CA LEU A 25 -2.56 -6.65 -4.36
C LEU A 25 -2.04 -6.13 -5.71
N ALA A 26 -0.95 -5.35 -5.72
CA ALA A 26 -0.40 -4.78 -6.94
C ALA A 26 0.09 -5.86 -7.92
N MET A 27 0.65 -6.96 -7.40
CA MET A 27 1.00 -8.14 -8.20
C MET A 27 -0.24 -8.76 -8.86
N ALA A 28 -1.29 -9.01 -8.08
CA ALA A 28 -2.53 -9.61 -8.60
C ALA A 28 -3.24 -8.71 -9.63
N GLU A 29 -3.21 -7.39 -9.45
CA GLU A 29 -3.73 -6.44 -10.44
C GLU A 29 -2.88 -6.39 -11.71
N SER A 30 -1.56 -6.43 -11.57
CA SER A 30 -0.64 -6.44 -12.71
C SER A 30 -0.82 -7.69 -13.56
N GLU A 31 -1.01 -8.86 -12.92
CA GLU A 31 -1.33 -10.11 -13.61
C GLU A 31 -2.66 -10.01 -14.38
N ARG A 32 -3.71 -9.46 -13.76
CA ARG A 32 -5.00 -9.24 -14.43
C ARG A 32 -4.87 -8.29 -15.62
N LEU A 33 -4.11 -7.20 -15.46
CA LEU A 33 -3.87 -6.22 -16.51
C LEU A 33 -3.16 -6.86 -17.70
N VAL A 34 -2.06 -7.58 -17.48
CA VAL A 34 -1.32 -8.27 -18.55
C VAL A 34 -2.22 -9.24 -19.30
N LYS A 35 -2.98 -10.08 -18.59
CA LYS A 35 -3.94 -11.00 -19.21
C LYS A 35 -5.00 -10.29 -20.05
N SER A 36 -5.43 -9.09 -19.65
CA SER A 36 -6.39 -8.30 -20.42
C SER A 36 -5.75 -7.72 -21.68
N LEU A 37 -4.55 -7.15 -21.57
CA LEU A 37 -3.80 -6.57 -22.69
C LEU A 37 -3.46 -7.63 -23.75
N GLU A 38 -3.06 -8.83 -23.32
CA GLU A 38 -2.79 -9.96 -24.21
C GLU A 38 -4.04 -10.38 -25.00
N LYS A 39 -5.20 -10.48 -24.33
CA LYS A 39 -6.48 -10.78 -25.00
C LYS A 39 -6.86 -9.74 -26.04
N ASP A 40 -6.49 -8.48 -25.80
CA ASP A 40 -6.73 -7.37 -26.72
C ASP A 40 -5.64 -7.19 -27.79
N CYS A 41 -4.69 -8.13 -27.89
CA CYS A 41 -3.55 -8.10 -28.82
C CYS A 41 -2.59 -6.91 -28.62
N VAL A 42 -2.57 -6.32 -27.42
CA VAL A 42 -1.64 -5.25 -27.05
C VAL A 42 -0.31 -5.86 -26.61
N MET A 43 0.79 -5.32 -27.11
CA MET A 43 2.14 -5.79 -26.81
C MET A 43 2.58 -5.33 -25.43
N VAL A 44 2.98 -6.28 -24.57
CA VAL A 44 3.62 -6.02 -23.28
C VAL A 44 4.96 -6.75 -23.27
N GLU A 45 6.08 -6.04 -23.12
CA GLU A 45 7.39 -6.71 -22.91
C GLU A 45 8.14 -6.16 -21.70
N ASN A 46 7.69 -5.03 -21.14
CA ASN A 46 8.32 -4.39 -20.01
C ASN A 46 7.42 -4.49 -18.79
N LEU A 47 7.90 -5.19 -17.76
CA LEU A 47 7.38 -5.13 -16.40
C LEU A 47 8.42 -4.45 -15.52
N ILE A 48 8.09 -3.27 -15.02
CA ILE A 48 8.96 -2.46 -14.16
C ILE A 48 8.51 -2.68 -12.72
N ILE A 49 9.41 -3.23 -11.91
CA ILE A 49 9.20 -3.40 -10.47
C ILE A 49 9.77 -2.17 -9.76
N ASN A 50 8.88 -1.33 -9.24
CA ASN A 50 9.19 -0.09 -8.56
C ASN A 50 9.24 -0.28 -7.03
N GLN A 51 9.97 0.60 -6.36
CA GLN A 51 10.03 0.72 -4.89
C GLN A 51 10.56 -0.52 -4.16
N ILE A 52 11.53 -1.23 -4.75
CA ILE A 52 12.26 -2.30 -4.04
C ILE A 52 13.14 -1.66 -2.97
N ILE A 53 12.99 -2.12 -1.73
CA ILE A 53 13.85 -1.72 -0.61
C ILE A 53 15.04 -2.66 -0.58
N GLY A 54 16.25 -2.12 -0.70
CA GLY A 54 17.48 -2.89 -0.52
C GLY A 54 17.82 -3.09 0.96
N ASP A 55 18.47 -4.20 1.29
CA ASP A 55 18.79 -4.59 2.68
C ASP A 55 19.53 -3.49 3.45
N THR A 56 20.50 -2.83 2.81
CA THR A 56 21.29 -1.76 3.42
C THR A 56 20.49 -0.49 3.72
N ALA A 57 19.35 -0.30 3.05
CA ALA A 57 18.49 0.87 3.22
C ALA A 57 17.31 0.62 4.17
N ALA A 58 17.01 -0.63 4.54
CA ALA A 58 15.81 -1.01 5.28
C ALA A 58 15.68 -0.26 6.61
N THR A 59 16.73 -0.22 7.43
CA THR A 59 16.71 0.45 8.74
C THR A 59 16.48 1.97 8.61
N ALA A 60 17.20 2.62 7.69
CA ALA A 60 17.04 4.06 7.45
C ALA A 60 15.65 4.38 6.88
N PHE A 61 15.13 3.51 6.01
CA PHE A 61 13.79 3.61 5.46
C PHE A 61 12.74 3.55 6.56
N VAL A 62 12.77 2.53 7.43
CA VAL A 62 11.82 2.37 8.54
C VAL A 62 11.86 3.57 9.48
N ARG A 63 13.04 4.06 9.85
CA ARG A 63 13.18 5.27 10.68
C ARG A 63 12.50 6.48 10.04
N ARG A 64 12.73 6.70 8.74
CA ARG A 64 12.07 7.80 8.02
C ARG A 64 10.55 7.66 7.99
N ILE A 65 10.02 6.43 7.87
CA ILE A 65 8.58 6.19 7.96
C ILE A 65 8.04 6.57 9.35
N ILE A 66 8.71 6.13 10.42
CA ILE A 66 8.34 6.47 11.80
C ILE A 66 8.35 7.99 12.03
N ASP A 67 9.44 8.67 11.63
CA ASP A 67 9.57 10.12 11.78
C ASP A 67 8.45 10.89 11.05
N ASN A 68 8.09 10.42 9.85
CA ASN A 68 7.00 11.01 9.08
C ASN A 68 5.62 10.73 9.71
N GLN A 69 5.39 9.52 10.23
CA GLN A 69 4.15 9.18 10.94
C GLN A 69 3.95 10.10 12.14
N SER A 70 4.98 10.28 12.98
CA SER A 70 4.92 11.17 14.15
C SER A 70 4.51 12.59 13.76
N LYS A 71 5.10 13.15 12.69
CA LYS A 71 4.75 14.49 12.20
C LYS A 71 3.30 14.59 11.74
N CYS A 72 2.82 13.60 10.99
CA CYS A 72 1.44 13.56 10.51
C CYS A 72 0.44 13.38 11.65
N ILE A 73 0.77 12.57 12.66
CA ILE A 73 -0.08 12.35 13.83
C ILE A 73 -0.28 13.65 14.60
N GLU A 74 0.77 14.44 14.84
CA GLU A 74 0.64 15.72 15.53
C GLU A 74 -0.25 16.71 14.74
N GLN A 75 -0.07 16.79 13.42
CA GLN A 75 -0.95 17.62 12.57
C GLN A 75 -2.41 17.18 12.62
N LEU A 76 -2.66 15.87 12.66
CA LEU A 76 -4.03 15.35 12.80
C LEU A 76 -4.61 15.66 14.17
N ARG A 77 -3.82 15.56 15.25
CA ARG A 77 -4.25 15.88 16.62
C ARG A 77 -4.69 17.34 16.74
N GLU A 78 -3.91 18.26 16.18
CA GLU A 78 -4.27 19.69 16.14
C GLU A 78 -5.59 19.90 15.37
N ALA A 79 -5.70 19.36 14.15
CA ALA A 79 -6.90 19.51 13.32
C ALA A 79 -8.14 18.81 13.90
N GLY A 80 -7.96 17.71 14.63
CA GLY A 80 -9.01 16.97 15.30
C GLY A 80 -9.55 17.71 16.52
N ALA A 81 -8.67 18.32 17.32
CA ALA A 81 -9.04 19.10 18.49
C ALA A 81 -9.89 20.33 18.13
N GLU A 82 -9.61 20.98 17.01
CA GLU A 82 -10.43 22.10 16.48
C GLU A 82 -11.87 21.69 16.14
N LYS A 83 -12.11 20.41 15.88
CA LYS A 83 -13.38 19.88 15.37
C LYS A 83 -14.07 18.90 16.34
N ASP A 84 -13.54 18.75 17.55
CA ASP A 84 -14.01 17.78 18.55
C ASP A 84 -14.05 16.33 17.99
N ILE A 85 -13.02 15.95 17.23
CA ILE A 85 -12.87 14.61 16.65
C ILE A 85 -11.85 13.81 17.48
N GLU A 86 -12.28 12.67 18.02
CA GLU A 86 -11.41 11.73 18.71
C GLU A 86 -10.53 10.95 17.72
N LEU A 87 -9.23 10.86 18.00
CA LEU A 87 -8.27 10.10 17.20
C LEU A 87 -7.91 8.80 17.90
N THR A 88 -8.12 7.69 17.21
CA THR A 88 -7.67 6.37 17.64
C THR A 88 -6.44 5.95 16.85
N GLU A 89 -5.38 5.59 17.57
CA GLU A 89 -4.14 5.12 16.98
C GLU A 89 -4.04 3.60 17.12
N VAL A 90 -3.77 2.92 16.00
CA VAL A 90 -3.77 1.46 15.90
C VAL A 90 -2.38 0.99 15.47
N PRO A 91 -1.81 -0.05 16.10
CA PRO A 91 -0.50 -0.56 15.72
C PRO A 91 -0.50 -1.13 14.30
N TYR A 92 0.69 -1.20 13.71
CA TYR A 92 0.91 -1.96 12.49
C TYR A 92 0.77 -3.46 12.79
N PHE A 93 -0.01 -4.17 11.97
CA PHE A 93 -0.07 -5.63 11.98
C PHE A 93 0.86 -6.15 10.88
N ASP A 94 1.89 -6.88 11.27
CA ASP A 94 2.90 -7.48 10.39
C ASP A 94 2.37 -8.66 9.55
N VAL A 95 1.16 -9.11 9.85
CA VAL A 95 0.42 -10.10 9.07
C VAL A 95 -0.94 -9.57 8.65
N VAL A 96 -1.44 -10.08 7.52
CA VAL A 96 -2.78 -9.75 7.04
C VAL A 96 -3.81 -10.24 8.05
N VAL A 97 -4.61 -9.32 8.60
CA VAL A 97 -5.73 -9.64 9.49
C VAL A 97 -6.80 -10.39 8.69
N ARG A 98 -7.01 -11.67 9.02
CA ARG A 98 -7.97 -12.55 8.32
C ARG A 98 -8.85 -13.32 9.31
N GLY A 99 -10.07 -13.60 8.87
CA GLY A 99 -11.05 -14.38 9.62
C GLY A 99 -11.57 -13.64 10.85
N ALA A 100 -12.56 -14.25 11.51
CA ALA A 100 -13.24 -13.64 12.65
C ALA A 100 -12.27 -13.36 13.82
N TYR A 101 -11.36 -14.30 14.12
CA TYR A 101 -10.41 -14.14 15.22
C TYR A 101 -9.44 -12.98 15.00
N GLY A 102 -8.85 -12.85 13.80
CA GLY A 102 -7.97 -11.71 13.50
C GLY A 102 -8.71 -10.38 13.62
N LEU A 103 -9.94 -10.32 13.12
CA LEU A 103 -10.78 -9.12 13.25
C LEU A 103 -11.10 -8.79 14.72
N GLN A 104 -11.30 -9.79 15.58
CA GLN A 104 -11.50 -9.57 17.02
C GLN A 104 -10.26 -8.98 17.69
N VAL A 105 -9.05 -9.42 17.31
CA VAL A 105 -7.80 -8.84 17.81
C VAL A 105 -7.69 -7.38 17.37
N MET A 106 -7.91 -7.08 16.09
CA MET A 106 -7.89 -5.72 15.56
C MET A 106 -8.95 -4.82 16.22
N ALA A 107 -10.16 -5.35 16.45
CA ALA A 107 -11.25 -4.64 17.11
C ALA A 107 -10.87 -4.22 18.54
N LYS A 108 -10.10 -5.03 19.27
CA LYS A 108 -9.58 -4.63 20.59
C LYS A 108 -8.65 -3.43 20.49
N SER A 109 -7.78 -3.35 19.48
CA SER A 109 -6.93 -2.17 19.29
C SER A 109 -7.72 -0.92 18.87
N LEU A 110 -8.78 -1.09 18.07
CA LEU A 110 -9.62 -0.01 17.58
C LEU A 110 -10.55 0.58 18.64
N PHE A 111 -11.13 -0.26 19.51
CA PHE A 111 -12.26 0.15 20.34
C PHE A 111 -12.09 -0.12 21.83
N SER A 112 -10.98 -0.75 22.27
CA SER A 112 -10.72 -1.00 23.69
C SER A 112 -9.81 0.07 24.30
N PRO A 113 -10.28 0.85 25.28
CA PRO A 113 -9.49 1.90 25.95
C PRO A 113 -8.23 1.37 26.65
N ILE A 114 -8.25 0.10 27.09
CA ILE A 114 -7.18 -0.53 27.89
C ILE A 114 -5.97 -0.87 27.01
N VAL A 115 -6.18 -1.26 25.75
CA VAL A 115 -5.11 -1.74 24.87
C VAL A 115 -4.34 -0.59 24.23
N GLN A 116 -4.97 0.59 24.09
CA GLN A 116 -4.38 1.74 23.40
C GLN A 116 -3.19 2.38 24.14
N ALA A 117 -3.06 2.19 25.46
CA ALA A 117 -2.00 2.80 26.26
C ALA A 117 -0.66 2.03 26.25
N ASP A 118 -0.69 0.70 26.07
CA ASP A 118 0.49 -0.15 26.33
C ASP A 118 1.37 -0.42 25.09
N TRP A 119 0.79 -0.46 23.88
CA TRP A 119 1.50 -1.01 22.71
C TRP A 119 2.69 -0.17 22.21
N ARG A 120 2.76 1.12 22.58
CA ARG A 120 3.87 2.01 22.20
C ARG A 120 5.12 1.89 23.06
N HIS A 121 4.98 1.24 24.22
CA HIS A 121 6.03 1.14 25.23
C HIS A 121 6.38 -0.31 25.57
N VAL A 122 5.95 -1.27 24.73
CA VAL A 122 6.43 -2.65 24.82
C VAL A 122 7.91 -2.64 24.42
N THR A 123 8.78 -2.55 25.42
CA THR A 123 10.19 -2.90 25.31
C THR A 123 10.28 -4.42 25.16
N ASP A 124 10.98 -4.88 24.13
CA ASP A 124 11.43 -6.28 24.00
C ASP A 124 12.24 -6.74 25.22
#